data_AF-A0A7R9CTW5-F1
#
_entry.id   AF-A0A7R9CTW5-F1
#
_cell.length_a   1.000
_cell.length_b   1.000
_cell.length_c   1.000
_cell.angle_alpha   90.00
_cell.angle_beta   90.00
_cell.angle_gamma   90.00
#
_symmetry.space_group_name_H-M   'P 1'
#
loop_
_entity.id
_entity.type
_entity.pdbx_description
1 polymer ?
#
loop_
_entity_poly.entity_id
_entity_poly.type
_entity_poly.pdbx_seq_one_letter_code
_entity_poly.pdbx_strand_id
1 'polypeptide(L)'
;MPVAKHNRLAAVVTSDPFSMKFPFPPVKCCDHIMCTKDWYPVCAGDTVSPPRTFPNMCELDRYNCYSGNNLEILYNEECKPQKKFPPQCCTKYLPVCAGDGTVTAKSFGNKCLMELYNNVNGMKEMTEVGSFMRLQATLFLSTKVVTEVGL
;
A
#
# COMPACT_ATOMS: atom_id res chain seq x y z
N MET A 1 -27.22 46.26 58.55
CA MET A 1 -27.50 46.82 57.21
C MET A 1 -26.18 47.36 56.64
N PRO A 2 -25.92 47.20 55.32
CA PRO A 2 -24.59 47.21 54.68
C PRO A 2 -24.06 48.65 54.45
N VAL A 3 -22.81 48.90 54.02
CA VAL A 3 -22.43 49.08 52.60
C VAL A 3 -20.89 49.17 52.42
N ALA A 4 -20.43 48.42 51.40
CA ALA A 4 -19.31 48.57 50.47
C ALA A 4 -17.84 48.74 50.92
N LYS A 5 -17.06 47.69 50.60
CA LYS A 5 -15.63 47.72 50.26
C LYS A 5 -15.41 48.42 48.92
N HIS A 6 -14.43 49.32 48.83
CA HIS A 6 -13.61 49.50 47.63
C HIS A 6 -12.23 50.07 48.03
N ASN A 7 -11.27 49.19 48.31
CA ASN A 7 -9.87 49.59 48.46
C ASN A 7 -9.22 49.63 47.07
N ARG A 8 -8.76 50.82 46.68
CA ARG A 8 -8.04 51.08 45.43
C ARG A 8 -6.54 50.77 45.60
N LEU A 9 -6.04 50.02 44.63
CA LEU A 9 -4.71 50.11 44.01
C LEU A 9 -3.47 49.76 44.87
N ALA A 10 -2.95 48.57 44.62
CA ALA A 10 -1.54 48.37 44.29
C ALA A 10 -1.41 47.05 43.51
N ALA A 11 -1.73 47.07 42.22
CA ALA A 11 -1.29 46.01 41.32
C ALA A 11 0.22 46.22 41.14
N VAL A 12 1.00 45.49 41.93
CA VAL A 12 2.45 45.38 41.74
C VAL A 12 2.64 44.78 40.36
N VAL A 13 3.13 45.60 39.43
CA VAL A 13 3.68 45.10 38.17
C VAL A 13 4.96 44.36 38.53
N THR A 14 4.84 43.08 38.87
CA THR A 14 5.97 42.16 38.80
C THR A 14 6.22 41.96 37.31
N SER A 15 7.24 42.63 36.81
CA SER A 15 7.79 42.34 35.49
C SER A 15 8.46 40.97 35.56
N ASP A 16 7.65 39.91 35.46
CA ASP A 16 8.16 38.55 35.29
C ASP A 16 8.74 38.43 33.88
N PRO A 17 10.06 38.20 33.72
CA PRO A 17 10.69 38.12 32.41
C PRO A 17 10.36 36.82 31.62
N PHE A 18 9.43 35.99 32.11
CA PHE A 18 9.13 34.66 31.55
C PHE A 18 7.68 34.43 31.10
N SER A 19 6.79 35.43 31.15
CA SER A 19 5.41 35.25 30.69
C SER A 19 5.19 35.81 29.28
N MET A 20 5.98 35.34 28.31
CA MET A 20 5.57 35.40 26.91
C MET A 20 4.67 34.20 26.62
N LYS A 21 3.36 34.36 26.84
CA LYS A 21 2.36 33.48 26.24
C LYS A 21 2.43 33.67 24.72
N PHE A 22 3.29 32.92 24.05
CA PHE A 22 3.29 32.83 22.60
C PHE A 22 2.04 32.06 22.15
N PRO A 23 1.21 32.63 21.25
CA PRO A 23 0.01 31.97 20.72
C PRO A 23 0.31 30.94 19.62
N PHE A 24 1.57 30.50 19.48
CA PHE A 24 1.96 29.52 18.47
C PHE A 24 2.09 28.14 19.15
N PRO A 25 1.48 27.08 18.60
CA PRO A 25 1.71 25.73 19.09
C PRO A 25 3.22 25.43 19.03
N PRO A 26 3.79 24.74 20.03
CA PRO A 26 5.21 24.42 20.01
C PRO A 26 5.54 23.63 18.75
N VAL A 27 6.37 24.21 17.88
CA VAL A 27 6.92 23.52 16.72
C VAL A 27 7.75 22.36 17.25
N LYS A 28 7.32 21.12 17.01
CA LYS A 28 8.12 19.95 17.37
C LYS A 28 9.34 19.90 16.44
N CYS A 29 10.52 20.17 16.98
CA CYS A 29 11.78 20.08 16.23
C CYS A 29 12.19 18.61 16.07
N CYS A 30 12.04 18.08 14.86
CA CYS A 30 12.36 16.69 14.53
C CYS A 30 13.75 16.52 13.90
N ASP A 31 14.48 17.61 13.72
CA ASP A 31 15.81 17.64 13.09
C ASP A 31 16.88 16.89 13.90
N HIS A 32 16.60 16.59 15.17
CA HIS A 32 17.48 15.77 16.01
C HIS A 32 17.46 14.28 15.62
N ILE A 33 16.47 13.84 14.84
CA ILE A 33 16.34 12.45 14.38
C ILE A 33 17.22 12.26 13.14
N MET A 34 18.43 11.77 13.39
CA MET A 34 19.42 11.48 12.36
C MET A 34 19.33 10.01 11.95
N CYS A 35 18.86 9.75 10.74
CA CYS A 35 18.70 8.39 10.21
C CYS A 35 19.84 8.01 9.28
N THR A 36 20.25 6.74 9.32
CA THR A 36 21.14 6.17 8.32
C THR A 36 20.37 5.95 7.00
N LYS A 37 21.10 5.84 5.90
CA LYS A 37 20.53 5.54 4.58
C LYS A 37 20.38 4.03 4.33
N ASP A 38 20.44 3.22 5.38
CA ASP A 38 20.30 1.77 5.25
C ASP A 38 18.86 1.40 4.91
N TRP A 39 18.70 0.41 4.03
CA TRP A 39 17.40 -0.07 3.55
C TRP A 39 16.96 -1.30 4.36
N TYR A 40 16.07 -1.06 5.33
CA TYR A 40 15.40 -2.06 6.15
C TYR A 40 13.91 -1.75 6.22
N PRO A 41 13.19 -1.97 5.11
CA PRO A 41 11.91 -1.33 4.89
C PRO A 41 10.83 -1.81 5.85
N VAL A 42 9.93 -0.90 6.22
CA VAL A 42 8.76 -1.20 7.04
C VAL A 42 7.50 -0.65 6.38
N CYS A 43 6.40 -1.39 6.49
CA CYS A 43 5.08 -0.96 6.04
C CYS A 43 4.33 -0.41 7.24
N ALA A 44 4.01 0.88 7.22
CA ALA A 44 3.29 1.53 8.32
C ALA A 44 2.06 2.28 7.80
N GLY A 45 1.03 2.33 8.63
CA GLY A 45 -0.25 2.94 8.28
C GLY A 45 -1.08 3.24 9.52
N ASP A 46 -2.24 3.83 9.26
CA ASP A 46 -3.28 4.09 10.24
C ASP A 46 -4.64 3.68 9.66
N THR A 47 -5.72 4.02 10.36
CA THR A 47 -7.09 3.74 9.90
C THR A 47 -7.62 4.76 8.89
N VAL A 48 -6.88 5.86 8.65
CA VAL A 48 -7.35 7.01 7.87
C VAL A 48 -6.76 7.00 6.45
N SER A 49 -5.52 6.53 6.30
CA SER A 49 -4.73 6.63 5.08
C SER A 49 -4.22 5.26 4.62
N PRO A 50 -3.99 5.06 3.32
CA PRO A 50 -3.40 3.83 2.83
C PRO A 50 -1.99 3.65 3.41
N PRO A 51 -1.61 2.42 3.81
CA PRO A 51 -0.29 2.15 4.35
C PRO A 51 0.79 2.39 3.30
N ARG A 52 1.97 2.77 3.78
CA ARG A 52 3.10 3.22 2.96
C ARG A 52 4.40 2.66 3.49
N THR A 53 5.32 2.40 2.57
CA THR A 53 6.65 1.89 2.86
C THR A 53 7.56 3.02 3.34
N PHE A 54 8.32 2.75 4.39
CA PHE A 54 9.41 3.59 4.88
C PHE A 54 10.74 2.87 4.70
N PRO A 55 11.84 3.58 4.35
CA PRO A 55 13.16 2.96 4.15
C PRO A 55 13.68 2.19 5.36
N ASN A 56 13.36 2.67 6.57
CA ASN A 56 13.65 2.03 7.85
C ASN A 56 12.76 2.61 8.96
N MET A 57 12.85 2.02 10.16
CA MET A 57 12.12 2.47 11.36
C MET A 57 12.44 3.93 11.72
N CYS A 58 13.70 4.36 11.63
CA CYS A 58 14.07 5.73 11.98
C CYS A 58 13.37 6.76 11.08
N GLU A 59 13.26 6.46 9.78
CA GLU A 59 12.54 7.30 8.82
C GLU A 59 11.03 7.38 9.11
N LEU A 60 10.44 6.30 9.61
CA LEU A 60 9.06 6.28 10.10
C LEU A 60 8.89 7.20 11.32
N ASP A 61 9.77 7.07 12.32
CA ASP A 61 9.72 7.90 13.54
C ASP A 61 9.90 9.38 13.22
N ARG A 62 10.84 9.70 12.33
CA ARG A 62 11.07 11.05 11.84
C ARG A 62 9.83 11.62 11.15
N TYR A 63 9.17 10.82 10.31
CA TYR A 63 7.93 11.23 9.67
C TYR A 63 6.81 11.46 10.69
N ASN A 64 6.61 10.56 11.65
CA ASN A 64 5.60 10.70 12.71
C ASN A 64 5.84 11.98 13.52
N CYS A 65 7.10 12.29 13.81
CA CYS A 65 7.48 13.53 14.47
C CYS A 65 7.07 14.78 13.65
N TYR A 66 7.47 14.88 12.37
CA TYR A 66 7.20 16.07 11.55
C TYR A 66 5.71 16.25 11.25
N SER A 67 5.02 15.15 10.96
CA SER A 67 3.60 15.19 10.58
C SER A 67 2.66 15.30 11.78
N GLY A 68 3.13 14.97 12.98
CA GLY A 68 2.28 14.80 14.15
C GLY A 68 1.37 13.56 14.07
N ASN A 69 1.58 12.71 13.06
CA ASN A 69 0.89 11.44 12.91
C ASN A 69 1.51 10.39 13.84
N ASN A 70 0.77 9.31 14.05
CA ASN A 70 1.26 8.14 14.76
C ASN A 70 0.99 6.89 13.92
N LEU A 71 1.69 6.78 12.79
CA LEU A 71 1.59 5.60 11.94
C LEU A 71 2.20 4.41 12.66
N GLU A 72 1.46 3.30 12.73
CA GLU A 72 1.90 2.06 13.35
C GLU A 72 2.46 1.11 12.29
N ILE A 73 3.44 0.31 12.68
CA ILE A 73 3.98 -0.72 11.78
C ILE A 73 2.95 -1.84 11.65
N LEU A 74 2.60 -2.13 10.41
CA LEU A 74 1.76 -3.26 10.04
C LEU A 74 2.62 -4.48 9.71
N TYR A 75 3.74 -4.27 9.01
CA TYR A 75 4.67 -5.33 8.59
C TYR A 75 6.12 -4.85 8.62
N ASN A 76 7.05 -5.74 8.98
CA ASN A 76 8.50 -5.50 8.97
C ASN A 76 9.14 -5.70 7.58
N GLU A 77 8.37 -5.44 6.53
CA GLU A 77 8.76 -5.52 5.13
C GLU A 77 8.07 -4.38 4.36
N GLU A 78 8.39 -4.21 3.07
CA GLU A 78 7.72 -3.23 2.22
C GLU A 78 6.20 -3.48 2.17
N CYS A 79 5.41 -2.41 2.03
CA CYS A 79 4.00 -2.57 1.76
C CYS A 79 3.81 -3.29 0.42
N LYS A 80 3.08 -4.40 0.46
CA LYS A 80 2.68 -5.10 -0.76
C LYS A 80 1.85 -4.12 -1.60
N PRO A 81 2.12 -4.01 -2.91
CA PRO A 81 1.32 -3.16 -3.78
C PRO A 81 -0.13 -3.58 -3.61
N GLN A 82 -0.96 -2.66 -3.11
CA GLN A 82 -2.40 -2.90 -3.13
C GLN A 82 -2.75 -3.05 -4.60
N LYS A 83 -3.09 -4.28 -5.01
CA LYS A 83 -3.53 -4.55 -6.36
C LYS A 83 -4.66 -3.56 -6.61
N LYS A 84 -4.47 -2.64 -7.57
CA LYS A 84 -5.49 -1.69 -7.95
C LYS A 84 -6.72 -2.51 -8.28
N PHE A 85 -7.72 -2.47 -7.40
CA PHE A 85 -9.00 -3.07 -7.72
C PHE A 85 -9.47 -2.38 -9.00
N PRO A 86 -9.75 -3.13 -10.09
CA PRO A 86 -10.29 -2.50 -11.27
C PRO A 86 -11.58 -1.76 -10.86
N PRO A 87 -11.80 -0.53 -11.36
CA PRO A 87 -13.04 0.19 -11.11
C PRO A 87 -14.22 -0.71 -11.48
N GLN A 88 -15.28 -0.67 -10.66
CA GLN A 88 -16.49 -1.48 -10.75
C GLN A 88 -16.73 -2.01 -12.18
N CYS A 89 -16.53 -3.31 -12.38
CA CYS A 89 -16.65 -3.90 -13.70
C CYS A 89 -18.03 -3.61 -14.29
N CYS A 90 -18.08 -3.03 -15.48
CA CYS A 90 -19.33 -2.83 -16.21
C CYS A 90 -20.06 -4.18 -16.36
N THR A 91 -21.39 -4.20 -16.22
CA THR A 91 -22.20 -5.44 -16.29
C THR A 91 -22.39 -5.98 -17.72
N LYS A 92 -21.70 -5.40 -18.71
CA LYS A 92 -21.74 -5.87 -20.09
C LYS A 92 -21.15 -7.28 -20.16
N TYR A 93 -21.94 -8.22 -20.67
CA TYR A 93 -21.54 -9.61 -20.88
C TYR A 93 -20.73 -9.74 -22.18
N LEU A 94 -19.45 -10.09 -22.04
CA LEU A 94 -18.47 -10.36 -23.10
C LEU A 94 -17.60 -11.53 -22.62
N PRO A 95 -18.10 -12.77 -22.69
CA PRO A 95 -17.54 -13.86 -21.92
C PRO A 95 -16.12 -14.19 -22.34
N VAL A 96 -15.26 -14.48 -21.36
CA VAL A 96 -13.90 -14.96 -21.57
C VAL A 96 -13.75 -16.31 -20.87
N CYS A 97 -13.08 -17.27 -21.50
CA CYS A 97 -12.64 -18.50 -20.86
C CYS A 97 -11.16 -18.36 -20.52
N ALA A 98 -10.81 -18.51 -19.25
CA ALA A 98 -9.45 -18.32 -18.79
C ALA A 98 -8.96 -19.51 -17.95
N GLY A 99 -7.69 -19.89 -18.15
CA GLY A 99 -7.05 -21.01 -17.47
C GLY A 99 -5.70 -20.58 -16.89
N ASP A 100 -5.22 -21.34 -15.91
CA ASP A 100 -3.94 -21.09 -15.22
C ASP A 100 -2.73 -21.74 -15.93
N GLY A 101 -2.89 -22.12 -17.21
CA GLY A 101 -1.89 -22.88 -17.96
C GLY A 101 -1.90 -24.39 -17.69
N THR A 102 -2.80 -24.88 -16.82
CA THR A 102 -3.03 -26.32 -16.60
C THR A 102 -4.34 -26.78 -17.28
N VAL A 103 -4.89 -27.91 -16.85
CA VAL A 103 -6.21 -28.40 -17.29
C VAL A 103 -7.38 -27.63 -16.64
N THR A 104 -7.11 -26.70 -15.71
CA THR A 104 -8.17 -25.92 -15.07
C THR A 104 -8.50 -24.66 -15.86
N ALA A 105 -9.77 -24.51 -16.21
CA ALA A 105 -10.30 -23.32 -16.87
C ALA A 105 -11.61 -22.88 -16.21
N LYS A 106 -11.87 -21.58 -16.25
CA LYS A 106 -13.06 -20.94 -15.70
C LYS A 106 -13.57 -19.88 -16.67
N SER A 107 -14.88 -19.83 -16.84
CA SER A 107 -15.55 -18.79 -17.63
C SER A 107 -15.90 -17.58 -16.78
N PHE A 108 -15.68 -16.39 -17.32
CA PHE A 108 -16.01 -15.11 -16.69
C PHE A 108 -16.95 -14.33 -17.60
N GLY A 109 -17.89 -13.57 -17.00
CA GLY A 109 -18.85 -12.77 -17.76
C GLY A 109 -18.21 -11.65 -18.58
N ASN A 110 -17.02 -11.18 -18.19
CA ASN A 110 -16.15 -10.31 -18.98
C ASN A 110 -14.70 -10.34 -18.49
N LYS A 111 -13.80 -9.75 -19.27
CA LYS A 111 -12.36 -9.65 -18.96
C LYS A 111 -12.09 -8.93 -17.62
N CYS A 112 -12.86 -7.90 -17.28
CA CYS A 112 -12.72 -7.21 -16.00
C CYS A 112 -13.00 -8.14 -14.81
N LEU A 113 -14.04 -8.98 -14.89
CA LEU A 113 -14.35 -9.97 -13.84
C LEU A 113 -13.26 -11.04 -13.69
N MET A 114 -12.61 -11.43 -14.79
CA MET A 114 -11.44 -12.32 -14.76
C MET A 114 -10.25 -11.65 -14.07
N GLU A 115 -9.94 -10.39 -14.42
CA GLU A 115 -8.85 -9.64 -13.78
C GLU A 115 -9.13 -9.41 -12.28
N LEU A 116 -10.38 -9.10 -11.91
CA LEU A 116 -10.81 -9.03 -10.52
C LEU A 116 -10.58 -10.36 -9.79
N TYR A 117 -10.91 -11.49 -10.43
CA TYR A 117 -10.65 -12.82 -9.88
C TYR A 117 -9.15 -13.07 -9.67
N ASN A 118 -8.29 -12.70 -10.62
CA ASN A 118 -6.84 -12.81 -10.46
C ASN A 118 -6.31 -11.91 -9.33
N ASN A 119 -6.90 -10.73 -9.17
CA ASN A 119 -6.53 -9.80 -8.12
C ASN A 119 -6.84 -10.37 -6.73
N VAL A 120 -8.05 -10.88 -6.50
CA VAL A 120 -8.45 -11.42 -5.18
C VAL A 120 -7.80 -12.76 -4.85
N ASN A 121 -7.47 -13.59 -5.86
CA ASN A 121 -6.95 -14.94 -5.60
C ASN A 121 -5.42 -15.02 -5.47
N GLY A 122 -4.68 -13.95 -5.77
CA GLY A 122 -3.28 -13.78 -5.33
C GLY A 122 -2.21 -14.71 -5.93
N MET A 123 -2.57 -15.92 -6.39
CA MET A 123 -1.65 -17.03 -6.71
C MET A 123 -2.11 -17.88 -7.91
N LYS A 124 -3.24 -17.55 -8.54
CA LYS A 124 -3.75 -18.22 -9.75
C LYS A 124 -4.01 -17.19 -10.82
N GLU A 125 -2.99 -16.88 -11.62
CA GLU A 125 -3.13 -15.99 -12.78
C GLU A 125 -3.87 -16.75 -13.89
N MET A 126 -5.18 -16.52 -14.02
CA MET A 126 -5.95 -17.03 -15.14
C MET A 126 -5.74 -16.16 -16.37
N THR A 127 -5.39 -16.79 -17.49
CA THR A 127 -5.16 -16.15 -18.80
C THR A 127 -6.14 -16.71 -19.82
N GLU A 128 -6.56 -15.90 -20.78
CA GLU A 128 -7.55 -16.29 -21.78
C GLU A 128 -7.06 -17.48 -22.63
N VAL A 129 -7.84 -18.57 -22.67
CA VAL A 129 -7.46 -19.82 -23.37
C VAL A 129 -7.77 -19.75 -24.88
N GLY A 130 -8.35 -18.64 -25.35
CA GLY A 130 -8.91 -18.48 -26.69
C GLY A 130 -8.03 -17.75 -27.70
N SER A 131 -6.88 -18.35 -28.09
CA SER A 131 -6.25 -18.20 -29.43
C SER A 131 -4.93 -18.96 -29.61
N PHE A 132 -4.42 -19.65 -28.59
CA PHE A 132 -3.11 -20.35 -28.67
C PHE A 132 -3.21 -21.88 -28.86
N MET A 133 -4.24 -22.38 -29.56
CA MET A 133 -4.14 -23.69 -30.22
C MET A 133 -3.41 -23.60 -31.58
N ARG A 134 -2.37 -22.75 -31.67
CA ARG A 134 -1.46 -22.64 -32.82
C ARG A 134 -0.08 -22.21 -32.34
N LEU A 135 0.66 -23.13 -31.73
CA LEU A 135 2.14 -23.25 -31.77
C LEU A 135 2.67 -24.10 -30.61
N GLN A 136 2.25 -25.36 -30.53
CA GLN A 136 3.08 -26.47 -30.01
C GLN A 136 2.67 -27.77 -30.74
N ALA A 137 2.68 -27.74 -32.08
CA ALA A 137 2.65 -28.95 -32.91
C ALA A 137 3.94 -29.10 -33.76
N THR A 138 4.98 -28.33 -33.44
CA THR A 138 6.28 -28.36 -34.12
C THR A 138 7.37 -28.22 -33.07
N LEU A 139 7.79 -29.36 -32.48
CA LEU A 139 9.17 -29.64 -32.00
C LEU A 139 9.29 -30.95 -31.15
N PHE A 140 8.48 -31.98 -31.40
CA PHE A 140 8.80 -33.36 -30.96
C PHE A 140 8.79 -34.37 -32.12
N LEU A 141 9.21 -33.93 -33.31
CA LEU A 141 9.61 -34.83 -34.40
C LEU A 141 11.04 -34.49 -34.84
N SER A 142 12.00 -34.64 -33.92
CA SER A 142 13.39 -34.86 -34.30
C SER A 142 14.20 -35.48 -33.16
N THR A 143 13.92 -36.74 -32.85
CA THR A 143 15.04 -37.67 -32.66
C THR A 143 14.84 -38.81 -33.66
N LYS A 144 15.83 -38.95 -34.52
CA LYS A 144 15.94 -39.94 -35.57
C LYS A 144 15.72 -41.35 -35.00
N VAL A 145 14.70 -42.05 -35.48
CA VAL A 145 14.83 -43.49 -35.77
C VAL A 145 14.98 -43.57 -37.28
N VAL A 146 16.23 -43.65 -37.74
CA VAL A 146 16.57 -44.07 -39.10
C VAL A 146 16.75 -45.59 -39.04
N THR A 147 16.38 -46.28 -40.13
CA THR A 147 16.43 -47.73 -40.43
C THR A 147 15.19 -48.52 -39.95
N GLU A 148 14.37 -49.19 -40.75
CA GLU A 148 14.37 -49.55 -42.18
C GLU A 148 12.93 -49.56 -42.76
N VAL A 149 12.82 -49.21 -44.05
CA VAL A 149 11.77 -49.62 -45.01
C VAL A 149 12.25 -50.97 -45.55
N GLY A 150 11.52 -52.07 -45.68
CA GLY A 150 10.15 -52.35 -46.13
C GLY A 150 10.17 -53.73 -46.83
N LEU A 151 8.97 -54.25 -47.12
CA LEU A 151 8.59 -55.58 -47.67
C LEU A 151 8.56 -56.76 -46.69
#